data_AF-A0A286KRH5-F1
#
_entry.id   AF-A0A286KRH5-F1
#
_cell.length_a   1.000
_cell.length_b   1.000
_cell.length_c   1.000
_cell.angle_alpha   90.00
_cell.angle_beta   90.00
_cell.angle_gamma   90.00
#
_symmetry.space_group_name_H-M   'P 1'
#
loop_
_entity.id
_entity.type
_entity.pdbx_description
1 polymer ?
#
loop_
_entity_poly.entity_id
_entity_poly.type
_entity_poly.pdbx_seq_one_letter_code
_entity_poly.pdbx_strand_id
1 'polypeptide(L)'
;MGEFNAKHFRHSEECCALETYLHKCGKEAFFYRYQQALSREMPISLELERRVACNGPHLALVRDEARQCVKSVPARYNLTQFFDQAELEKHDKVTGLRPDVMLYDTTGERRCYVEICVTHPCSQDKIEAGIPILEFKVQSASDIQMLLTGAYSIKEKILRVFNWLPPFQSVDTCSGVCSVGNVDMSVWSLSGSGRLNEQTMPLAEVDLTINSDVNTWPRSLGAAELADNLRAFIRHADPHSLFPNCIMCEQAGRWEDGYLQCHSKAKIVPYTEARQCANYKVKA
;
A
#
# COMPACT_ATOMS: atom_id res chain seq x y z
N MET A 1 -50.75 58.23 -25.32
CA MET A 1 -50.48 57.25 -24.25
C MET A 1 -49.58 56.17 -24.81
N GLY A 2 -48.40 56.01 -24.23
CA GLY A 2 -47.41 55.02 -24.65
C GLY A 2 -46.02 55.31 -24.08
N GLU A 3 -45.93 55.82 -22.85
CA GLU A 3 -44.67 55.92 -22.13
C GLU A 3 -44.54 54.71 -21.20
N PHE A 4 -43.88 53.67 -21.67
CA PHE A 4 -43.23 52.69 -20.81
C PHE A 4 -41.88 52.34 -21.43
N ASN A 5 -40.86 53.10 -21.06
CA ASN A 5 -39.46 52.72 -21.27
C ASN A 5 -39.18 51.51 -20.38
N ALA A 6 -39.31 50.30 -20.94
CA ALA A 6 -38.73 49.12 -20.32
C ALA A 6 -37.21 49.33 -20.25
N LYS A 7 -36.65 49.29 -19.04
CA LYS A 7 -35.20 49.22 -18.87
C LYS A 7 -34.74 47.95 -19.57
N HIS A 8 -34.17 48.10 -20.76
CA HIS A 8 -33.42 47.03 -21.40
C HIS A 8 -32.32 46.64 -20.42
N PHE A 9 -32.47 45.47 -19.79
CA PHE A 9 -31.36 44.80 -19.15
C PHE A 9 -30.34 44.53 -20.25
N ARG A 10 -29.34 45.41 -20.31
CA ARG A 10 -28.17 45.23 -21.17
C ARG A 10 -27.45 44.02 -20.57
N HIS A 11 -27.69 42.84 -21.13
CA HIS A 11 -26.74 41.74 -20.96
C HIS A 11 -25.42 42.27 -21.54
N SER A 12 -24.45 42.57 -20.67
CA SER A 12 -23.08 42.75 -21.14
C SER A 12 -22.69 41.43 -21.81
N GLU A 13 -22.29 41.51 -23.07
CA GLU A 13 -21.94 40.38 -23.95
C GLU A 13 -20.66 39.66 -23.48
N GLU A 14 -20.71 39.06 -22.29
CA GLU A 14 -19.89 37.91 -21.93
C GLU A 14 -20.88 36.82 -21.50
N CYS A 15 -21.51 36.19 -22.49
CA CYS A 15 -21.99 34.81 -22.33
C CYS A 15 -20.73 33.97 -22.02
N CYS A 16 -20.33 33.93 -20.76
CA CYS A 16 -19.22 33.13 -20.29
C CYS A 16 -19.46 31.70 -20.77
N ALA A 17 -18.56 31.17 -21.60
CA ALA A 17 -18.57 29.75 -21.89
C ALA A 17 -18.68 29.00 -20.56
N LEU A 18 -19.48 27.93 -20.52
CA LEU A 18 -19.72 27.15 -19.29
C LEU A 18 -18.39 26.81 -18.59
N GLU A 19 -17.36 26.55 -19.38
CA GLU A 19 -15.98 26.35 -18.91
C GLU A 19 -15.43 27.53 -18.11
N THR A 20 -15.44 28.75 -18.68
CA THR A 20 -14.99 29.97 -18.02
C THR A 20 -15.74 30.21 -16.70
N TYR A 21 -17.05 29.96 -16.71
CA TYR A 21 -17.88 30.07 -15.51
C TYR A 21 -17.44 29.07 -14.43
N LEU A 22 -17.36 27.78 -14.77
CA LEU A 22 -16.98 26.73 -13.81
C LEU A 22 -15.57 26.92 -13.27
N HIS A 23 -14.62 27.28 -14.14
CA HIS A 23 -13.23 27.54 -13.78
C HIS A 23 -13.13 28.69 -12.77
N LYS A 24 -13.78 29.83 -13.09
CA LYS A 24 -13.78 31.01 -12.22
C LYS A 24 -14.45 30.73 -10.88
N CYS A 25 -15.65 30.13 -10.89
CA CYS A 25 -16.36 29.84 -9.66
C CYS A 25 -15.64 28.78 -8.81
N GLY A 26 -14.98 27.80 -9.43
CA GLY A 26 -14.18 26.79 -8.72
C GLY A 26 -13.03 27.40 -7.93
N LYS A 27 -12.19 28.23 -8.57
CA LYS A 27 -11.02 28.82 -7.91
C LYS A 27 -11.43 29.82 -6.82
N GLU A 28 -12.48 30.62 -7.07
CA GLU A 28 -13.05 31.53 -6.08
C GLU A 28 -13.63 30.78 -4.87
N ALA A 29 -14.33 29.67 -5.09
CA ALA A 29 -14.91 28.86 -4.02
C ALA A 29 -13.83 28.24 -3.12
N PHE A 30 -12.80 27.62 -3.72
CA PHE A 30 -11.68 27.08 -2.94
C PHE A 30 -10.98 28.19 -2.15
N PHE A 31 -10.63 29.29 -2.81
CA PHE A 31 -9.94 30.43 -2.19
C PHE A 31 -10.75 31.00 -1.01
N TYR A 32 -12.05 31.23 -1.22
CA TYR A 32 -12.96 31.70 -0.17
C TYR A 32 -12.98 30.73 1.02
N ARG A 33 -13.13 29.42 0.77
CA ARG A 33 -13.16 28.42 1.83
C ARG A 33 -11.86 28.36 2.62
N TYR A 34 -10.73 28.52 1.93
CA TYR A 34 -9.41 28.52 2.55
C TYR A 34 -9.21 29.75 3.44
N GLN A 35 -9.56 30.95 2.96
CA GLN A 35 -9.51 32.19 3.76
C GLN A 35 -10.43 32.11 4.99
N GLN A 36 -11.62 31.53 4.82
CA GLN A 36 -12.52 31.28 5.96
C GLN A 36 -11.89 30.31 6.96
N ALA A 37 -11.13 29.32 6.50
CA ALA A 37 -10.44 28.36 7.36
C ALA A 37 -9.35 29.05 8.20
N LEU A 38 -8.51 29.87 7.56
CA LEU A 38 -7.46 30.64 8.24
C LEU A 38 -8.05 31.62 9.27
N SER A 39 -9.06 32.40 8.89
CA SER A 39 -9.67 33.40 9.79
C SER A 39 -10.43 32.82 10.99
N ARG A 40 -10.89 31.57 10.88
CA ARG A 40 -11.66 30.88 11.94
C ARG A 40 -10.89 29.72 12.58
N GLU A 41 -9.60 29.57 12.29
CA GLU A 41 -8.75 28.49 12.77
C GLU A 41 -9.33 27.09 12.50
N MET A 42 -10.05 26.92 11.38
CA MET A 42 -10.62 25.64 10.98
C MET A 42 -9.61 24.86 10.12
N PRO A 43 -9.50 23.54 10.29
CA PRO A 43 -8.63 22.73 9.44
C PRO A 43 -9.17 22.63 8.02
N ILE A 44 -8.25 22.54 7.05
CA ILE A 44 -8.53 22.02 5.71
C ILE A 44 -7.85 20.66 5.60
N SER A 45 -8.62 19.59 5.53
CA SER A 45 -8.06 18.24 5.52
C SER A 45 -7.76 17.76 4.10
N LEU A 46 -6.60 17.11 3.95
CA LEU A 46 -6.19 16.40 2.74
C LEU A 46 -5.82 14.97 3.11
N GLU A 47 -6.53 13.99 2.57
CA GLU A 47 -6.22 12.56 2.69
C GLU A 47 -5.54 12.06 1.40
N LEU A 48 -4.26 11.73 1.53
CA LEU A 48 -3.47 11.02 0.52
C LEU A 48 -3.29 9.56 0.94
N GLU A 49 -2.52 8.80 0.16
CA GLU A 49 -2.06 7.46 0.54
C GLU A 49 -0.53 7.45 0.72
N ARG A 50 -0.06 6.84 1.81
CA ARG A 50 1.36 6.55 2.01
C ARG A 50 1.61 5.05 1.98
N ARG A 51 2.79 4.68 1.49
CA ARG A 51 3.29 3.31 1.59
C ARG A 51 3.98 3.10 2.93
N VAL A 52 3.67 1.98 3.57
CA VAL A 52 4.29 1.54 4.82
C VAL A 52 4.86 0.14 4.61
N ALA A 53 6.17 -0.01 4.79
CA ALA A 53 6.80 -1.32 4.91
C ALA A 53 6.73 -1.84 6.35
N CYS A 54 6.71 -3.15 6.46
CA CYS A 54 6.86 -3.83 7.72
C CYS A 54 8.10 -4.74 7.70
N ASN A 55 8.91 -4.65 8.76
CA ASN A 55 10.10 -5.46 8.97
C ASN A 55 9.90 -6.51 10.09
N GLY A 56 8.66 -6.98 10.24
CA GLY A 56 8.30 -7.89 11.32
C GLY A 56 8.87 -9.31 11.16
N PRO A 57 8.93 -10.08 12.26
CA PRO A 57 9.53 -11.42 12.28
C PRO A 57 8.86 -12.43 11.33
N HIS A 58 7.57 -12.25 10.99
CA HIS A 58 6.90 -13.06 9.97
C HIS A 58 7.61 -13.01 8.61
N LEU A 59 8.27 -11.90 8.26
CA LEU A 59 8.95 -11.77 6.97
C LEU A 59 10.11 -12.77 6.83
N ALA A 60 10.77 -13.13 7.94
CA ALA A 60 11.85 -14.12 7.94
C ALA A 60 11.38 -15.51 7.46
N LEU A 61 10.10 -15.84 7.65
CA LEU A 61 9.53 -17.11 7.22
C LEU A 61 9.31 -17.20 5.71
N VAL A 62 9.21 -16.07 5.01
CA VAL A 62 8.95 -16.04 3.55
C VAL A 62 10.18 -16.45 2.74
N ARG A 63 11.39 -16.30 3.32
CA ARG A 63 12.68 -16.66 2.71
C ARG A 63 12.89 -16.10 1.28
N ASP A 64 12.33 -14.94 1.02
CA ASP A 64 12.48 -14.19 -0.23
C ASP A 64 12.86 -12.75 0.13
N GLU A 65 14.17 -12.45 0.08
CA GLU A 65 14.71 -11.15 0.47
C GLU A 65 14.22 -10.01 -0.45
N ALA A 66 13.73 -10.33 -1.65
CA ALA A 66 13.15 -9.34 -2.57
C ALA A 66 11.71 -8.98 -2.19
N ARG A 67 11.00 -9.83 -1.43
CA ARG A 67 9.64 -9.55 -1.00
C ARG A 67 9.63 -8.59 0.17
N GLN A 68 8.95 -7.46 -0.03
CA GLN A 68 8.66 -6.51 1.03
C GLN A 68 7.18 -6.60 1.41
N CYS A 69 6.91 -6.64 2.72
CA CYS A 69 5.57 -6.50 3.28
C CYS A 69 5.18 -5.02 3.25
N VAL A 70 4.55 -4.57 2.16
CA VAL A 70 4.14 -3.18 1.98
C VAL A 70 2.61 -3.08 1.94
N LYS A 71 2.07 -2.05 2.59
CA LYS A 71 0.65 -1.68 2.50
C LYS A 71 0.48 -0.19 2.26
N SER A 72 -0.62 0.17 1.60
CA SER A 72 -1.07 1.56 1.50
C SER A 72 -1.95 1.89 2.71
N VAL A 73 -1.68 3.01 3.37
CA VAL A 73 -2.52 3.53 4.47
C VAL A 73 -2.85 5.01 4.26
N PRO A 74 -3.96 5.51 4.82
CA PRO A 74 -4.29 6.93 4.75
C PRO A 74 -3.20 7.82 5.34
N ALA A 75 -2.87 8.88 4.62
CA ALA A 75 -1.96 9.94 5.05
C ALA A 75 -2.74 11.25 5.13
N ARG A 76 -3.09 11.68 6.35
CA ARG A 76 -3.92 12.86 6.57
C ARG A 76 -3.07 14.08 6.91
N TYR A 77 -3.36 15.18 6.24
CA TYR A 77 -2.70 16.48 6.42
C TYR A 77 -3.74 17.54 6.73
N ASN A 78 -3.38 18.51 7.57
CA ASN A 78 -4.11 19.75 7.71
C ASN A 78 -3.38 20.84 6.92
N LEU A 79 -3.91 21.24 5.76
CA LEU A 79 -3.25 22.20 4.87
C LEU A 79 -2.97 23.54 5.55
N THR A 80 -3.83 23.99 6.49
CA THR A 80 -3.64 25.27 7.19
C THR A 80 -2.49 25.26 8.20
N GLN A 81 -1.95 24.08 8.54
CA GLN A 81 -0.70 23.96 9.33
C GLN A 81 0.55 24.06 8.47
N PHE A 82 0.44 23.83 7.15
CA PHE A 82 1.55 23.93 6.21
C PHE A 82 1.62 25.29 5.53
N PHE A 83 0.46 25.90 5.29
CA PHE A 83 0.33 27.16 4.56
C PHE A 83 -0.65 28.05 5.32
N ASP A 84 -0.17 29.22 5.76
CA ASP A 84 -0.94 30.22 6.49
C ASP A 84 -1.33 31.42 5.61
N GLN A 85 -0.96 31.38 4.33
CA GLN A 85 -1.32 32.37 3.32
C GLN A 85 -1.91 31.71 2.08
N ALA A 86 -2.80 32.44 1.40
CA ALA A 86 -3.37 32.06 0.11
C ALA A 86 -3.50 33.29 -0.80
N GLU A 87 -3.23 33.12 -2.09
CA GLU A 87 -3.35 34.17 -3.10
C GLU A 87 -4.04 33.65 -4.37
N LEU A 88 -5.01 34.41 -4.87
CA LEU A 88 -5.77 34.09 -6.09
C LEU A 88 -5.06 34.65 -7.33
N GLU A 89 -4.73 33.79 -8.28
CA GLU A 89 -4.17 34.10 -9.60
C GLU A 89 -2.98 35.08 -9.61
N LYS A 90 -2.09 34.98 -8.63
CA LYS A 90 -0.83 35.74 -8.61
C LYS A 90 0.32 34.90 -9.16
N HIS A 91 1.27 35.58 -9.81
CA HIS A 91 2.50 34.93 -10.23
C HIS A 91 3.35 34.56 -9.01
N ASP A 92 3.79 33.31 -8.96
CA ASP A 92 4.83 32.89 -8.04
C ASP A 92 6.15 33.52 -8.47
N LYS A 93 6.74 34.32 -7.57
CA LYS A 93 7.98 35.05 -7.83
C LYS A 93 9.20 34.13 -7.99
N VAL A 94 9.11 32.88 -7.51
CA VAL A 94 10.22 31.92 -7.57
C VAL A 94 10.21 31.16 -8.89
N THR A 95 9.06 30.65 -9.32
CA THR A 95 8.95 29.82 -10.53
C THR A 95 8.54 30.63 -11.77
N GLY A 96 7.97 31.82 -11.59
CA GLY A 96 7.37 32.62 -12.67
C GLY A 96 6.00 32.10 -13.12
N LEU A 97 5.51 31.00 -12.55
CA LEU A 97 4.23 30.38 -12.91
C LEU A 97 3.06 31.11 -12.25
N ARG A 98 1.87 30.99 -12.86
CA ARG A 98 0.62 31.53 -12.32
C ARG A 98 -0.35 30.39 -12.00
N PRO A 99 -0.45 29.96 -10.74
CA PRO A 99 -1.50 29.03 -10.31
C PRO A 99 -2.85 29.72 -10.17
N ASP A 100 -3.94 28.95 -10.19
CA ASP A 100 -5.27 29.51 -9.89
C ASP A 100 -5.34 30.01 -8.46
N VAL A 101 -4.88 29.20 -7.50
CA VAL A 101 -4.65 29.62 -6.11
C VAL A 101 -3.27 29.13 -5.67
N MET A 102 -2.46 30.04 -5.14
CA MET A 102 -1.19 29.71 -4.51
C MET A 102 -1.39 29.67 -2.99
N LEU A 103 -1.07 28.53 -2.37
CA LEU A 103 -0.91 28.39 -0.94
C LEU A 103 0.57 28.49 -0.60
N TYR A 104 0.90 29.22 0.46
CA TYR A 104 2.27 29.34 0.94
C TYR A 104 2.32 29.63 2.44
N ASP A 105 3.48 29.43 3.05
CA ASP A 105 3.71 29.81 4.43
C ASP A 105 4.31 31.22 4.53
N THR A 106 4.21 31.86 5.70
CA THR A 106 4.69 33.24 5.91
C THR A 106 6.19 33.40 5.61
N THR A 107 6.99 32.33 5.73
CA THR A 107 8.41 32.36 5.36
C THR A 107 8.61 32.35 3.83
N GLY A 108 7.64 31.83 3.08
CA GLY A 108 7.71 31.63 1.65
C GLY A 108 8.60 30.46 1.23
N GLU A 109 8.91 29.54 2.14
CA GLU A 109 9.67 28.32 1.82
C GLU A 109 8.78 27.23 1.25
N ARG A 110 7.57 27.08 1.79
CA ARG A 110 6.60 26.05 1.38
C ARG A 110 5.58 26.66 0.44
N ARG A 111 5.31 25.95 -0.66
CA ARG A 111 4.28 26.33 -1.63
C ARG A 111 3.45 25.12 -2.02
N CYS A 112 2.21 25.36 -2.37
CA CYS A 112 1.34 24.41 -3.04
C CYS A 112 0.45 25.17 -4.01
N TYR A 113 0.34 24.67 -5.24
CA TYR A 113 -0.59 25.20 -6.22
C TYR A 113 -1.90 24.45 -6.13
N VAL A 114 -2.99 25.17 -6.33
CA VAL A 114 -4.32 24.62 -6.49
C VAL A 114 -4.81 25.05 -7.85
N GLU A 115 -5.26 24.09 -8.65
CA GLU A 115 -5.62 24.25 -10.05
C GLU A 115 -7.02 23.70 -10.28
N ILE A 116 -7.84 24.40 -11.06
CA ILE A 116 -9.18 23.97 -11.43
C ILE A 116 -9.14 23.42 -12.86
N CYS A 117 -9.35 22.13 -13.01
CA CYS A 117 -9.42 21.48 -14.32
C CYS A 117 -10.89 21.33 -14.75
N VAL A 118 -11.33 22.11 -15.72
CA VAL A 118 -12.64 21.89 -16.37
C VAL A 118 -12.47 21.01 -17.61
N THR A 119 -11.71 21.49 -18.58
CA THR A 119 -11.38 20.80 -19.84
C THR A 119 -9.88 20.50 -19.94
N HIS A 120 -9.06 21.49 -19.61
CA HIS A 120 -7.60 21.42 -19.71
C HIS A 120 -6.97 21.05 -18.36
N PRO A 121 -6.19 19.95 -18.30
CA PRO A 121 -5.40 19.63 -17.12
C PRO A 121 -4.23 20.58 -16.96
N CYS A 122 -3.59 20.53 -15.80
CA CYS A 122 -2.39 21.24 -15.44
C CYS A 122 -1.31 21.05 -16.51
N SER A 123 -0.63 22.14 -16.88
CA SER A 123 0.43 22.07 -17.88
C SER A 123 1.64 21.29 -17.38
N GLN A 124 2.37 20.70 -18.32
CA GLN A 124 3.57 19.94 -18.02
C GLN A 124 4.62 20.81 -17.30
N ASP A 125 4.82 22.07 -17.73
CA ASP A 125 5.73 23.02 -17.08
C ASP A 125 5.42 23.24 -15.59
N LYS A 126 4.13 23.25 -15.20
CA LYS A 126 3.73 23.38 -13.80
C LYS A 126 4.10 22.11 -13.01
N ILE A 127 3.86 20.94 -13.59
CA ILE A 127 4.19 19.65 -12.97
C ILE A 127 5.72 19.51 -12.82
N GLU A 128 6.49 19.89 -13.83
CA GLU A 128 7.95 19.78 -13.83
C GLU A 128 8.64 20.77 -12.90
N ALA A 129 7.96 21.84 -12.48
CA ALA A 129 8.47 22.77 -11.47
C ALA A 129 8.67 22.14 -10.08
N GLY A 130 8.15 20.93 -9.84
CA GLY A 130 8.34 20.19 -8.58
C GLY A 130 7.57 20.76 -7.38
N ILE A 131 6.79 21.82 -7.57
CA ILE A 131 5.90 22.37 -6.55
C ILE A 131 4.69 21.42 -6.37
N PRO A 132 4.27 21.10 -5.14
CA PRO A 132 3.04 20.34 -4.89
C PRO A 132 1.83 20.98 -5.57
N ILE A 133 0.99 20.18 -6.24
CA ILE A 133 -0.22 20.66 -6.93
C ILE A 133 -1.42 19.82 -6.50
N LEU A 134 -2.52 20.49 -6.14
CA LEU A 134 -3.85 19.91 -5.99
C LEU A 134 -4.70 20.34 -7.19
N GLU A 135 -4.90 19.45 -8.15
CA GLU A 135 -5.77 19.69 -9.31
C GLU A 135 -7.18 19.15 -9.03
N PHE A 136 -8.15 20.05 -8.99
CA PHE A 136 -9.55 19.71 -8.81
C PHE A 136 -10.29 19.71 -10.15
N LYS A 137 -10.81 18.55 -10.53
CA LYS A 137 -11.68 18.41 -11.70
C LYS A 137 -13.09 18.92 -11.38
N VAL A 138 -13.55 19.93 -12.11
CA VAL A 138 -14.86 20.55 -11.94
C VAL A 138 -15.65 20.42 -13.24
N GLN A 139 -16.75 19.68 -13.23
CA GLN A 139 -17.61 19.47 -14.40
C GLN A 139 -19.01 20.09 -14.21
N SER A 140 -19.33 20.51 -12.99
CA SER A 140 -20.66 20.97 -12.60
C SER A 140 -20.62 21.91 -11.40
N ALA A 141 -21.73 22.60 -11.15
CA ALA A 141 -21.88 23.43 -9.96
C ALA A 141 -21.87 22.61 -8.65
N SER A 142 -22.26 21.33 -8.68
CA SER A 142 -22.16 20.44 -7.51
C SER A 142 -20.71 20.15 -7.12
N ASP A 143 -19.80 20.06 -8.10
CA ASP A 143 -18.37 19.84 -7.81
C ASP A 143 -17.76 21.07 -7.10
N ILE A 144 -18.26 22.27 -7.40
CA ILE A 144 -17.86 23.51 -6.71
C ILE A 144 -18.29 23.48 -5.24
N GLN A 145 -19.44 22.89 -4.91
CA GLN A 145 -19.87 22.74 -3.52
C GLN A 145 -18.92 21.86 -2.71
N MET A 146 -18.29 20.85 -3.34
CA MET A 146 -17.27 20.04 -2.68
C MET A 146 -16.05 20.89 -2.29
N LEU A 147 -15.63 21.85 -3.13
CA LEU A 147 -14.51 22.75 -2.80
C LEU A 147 -14.77 23.57 -1.53
N LEU A 148 -16.04 23.82 -1.18
CA LEU A 148 -16.43 24.53 0.03
C LEU A 148 -16.42 23.67 1.30
N THR A 149 -16.27 22.35 1.20
CA THR A 149 -16.24 21.46 2.38
C THR A 149 -14.99 21.66 3.22
N GLY A 150 -13.84 21.82 2.56
CA GLY A 150 -12.52 21.83 3.19
C GLY A 150 -12.04 20.44 3.63
N ALA A 151 -12.62 19.37 3.08
CA ALA A 151 -12.15 18.01 3.26
C ALA A 151 -11.96 17.36 1.90
N TYR A 152 -10.72 17.00 1.57
CA TYR A 152 -10.35 16.51 0.24
C TYR A 152 -9.63 15.18 0.34
N SER A 153 -9.88 14.28 -0.62
CA SER A 153 -9.25 12.96 -0.66
C SER A 153 -8.96 12.51 -2.08
N ILE A 154 -7.81 11.89 -2.32
CA ILE A 154 -7.48 11.29 -3.63
C ILE A 154 -8.33 10.05 -3.96
N LYS A 155 -9.07 9.53 -2.97
CA LYS A 155 -10.07 8.48 -3.23
C LYS A 155 -11.26 9.02 -4.02
N GLU A 156 -11.48 10.33 -3.98
CA GLU A 156 -12.49 11.00 -4.79
C GLU A 156 -11.91 11.25 -6.19
N LYS A 157 -12.67 10.91 -7.24
CA LYS A 157 -12.22 11.04 -8.64
C LYS A 157 -11.97 12.47 -9.10
N ILE A 158 -12.34 13.45 -8.26
CA ILE A 158 -12.28 14.88 -8.54
C ILE A 158 -10.95 15.50 -8.16
N LEU A 159 -10.11 14.83 -7.35
CA LEU A 159 -8.81 15.36 -6.95
C LEU A 159 -7.67 14.55 -7.56
N ARG A 160 -6.76 15.24 -8.24
CA ARG A 160 -5.46 14.72 -8.64
C ARG A 160 -4.37 15.50 -7.93
N VAL A 161 -3.30 14.81 -7.58
CA VAL A 161 -2.21 15.39 -6.81
C VAL A 161 -0.89 15.13 -7.52
N PHE A 162 -0.11 16.19 -7.70
CA PHE A 162 1.22 16.13 -8.29
C PHE A 162 2.25 16.62 -7.27
N ASN A 163 3.46 16.05 -7.30
CA ASN A 163 4.61 16.45 -6.49
C ASN A 163 4.40 16.47 -4.96
N TRP A 164 3.27 15.96 -4.46
CA TRP A 164 3.06 15.72 -3.04
C TRP A 164 3.17 14.23 -2.77
N LEU A 165 4.34 13.79 -2.35
CA LEU A 165 4.60 12.39 -2.01
C LEU A 165 4.63 12.24 -0.48
N PRO A 166 3.61 11.61 0.12
CA PRO A 166 3.69 11.22 1.52
C PRO A 166 4.95 10.41 1.81
N PRO A 167 5.69 10.71 2.89
CA PRO A 167 6.91 10.00 3.20
C PRO A 167 6.63 8.52 3.42
N PHE A 168 7.50 7.67 2.88
CA PHE A 168 7.50 6.25 3.15
C PHE A 168 7.77 5.99 4.63
N GLN A 169 7.08 5.04 5.23
CA GLN A 169 7.29 4.67 6.64
C GLN A 169 7.64 3.19 6.76
N SER A 170 8.37 2.87 7.83
CA SER A 170 8.68 1.51 8.23
C SER A 170 8.12 1.26 9.64
N VAL A 171 7.52 0.11 9.86
CA VAL A 171 7.03 -0.35 11.17
C VAL A 171 7.55 -1.74 11.50
N ASP A 172 7.70 -2.05 12.78
CA ASP A 172 8.30 -3.31 13.23
C ASP A 172 7.29 -4.45 13.39
N THR A 173 5.99 -4.17 13.25
CA THR A 173 4.92 -5.15 13.46
C THR A 173 3.99 -5.25 12.26
N CYS A 174 3.78 -6.47 11.75
CA CYS A 174 2.89 -6.72 10.63
C CYS A 174 1.58 -7.32 11.16
N SER A 175 0.50 -6.54 11.17
CA SER A 175 -0.84 -7.07 11.42
C SER A 175 -1.48 -7.50 10.10
N GLY A 176 -1.22 -8.74 9.69
CA GLY A 176 -2.02 -9.61 8.81
C GLY A 176 -2.54 -9.14 7.43
N VAL A 177 -2.32 -7.90 7.00
CA VAL A 177 -2.83 -7.37 5.73
C VAL A 177 -1.72 -6.57 5.04
N CYS A 178 -0.70 -7.29 4.58
CA CYS A 178 0.27 -6.74 3.62
C CYS A 178 0.39 -7.67 2.42
N SER A 179 1.10 -7.22 1.40
CA SER A 179 1.36 -7.99 0.16
C SER A 179 1.77 -9.45 0.39
N VAL A 180 2.47 -9.75 1.48
CA VAL A 180 2.95 -11.11 1.81
C VAL A 180 2.12 -11.82 2.88
N GLY A 181 1.15 -11.16 3.52
CA GLY A 181 0.34 -11.75 4.59
C GLY A 181 -0.48 -12.97 4.14
N ASN A 182 -0.85 -13.01 2.86
CA ASN A 182 -1.63 -14.09 2.25
C ASN A 182 -0.75 -15.18 1.61
N VAL A 183 0.57 -15.16 1.82
CA VAL A 183 1.43 -16.26 1.36
C VAL A 183 1.05 -17.52 2.13
N ASP A 184 0.66 -18.57 1.42
CA ASP A 184 0.36 -19.87 2.03
C ASP A 184 1.64 -20.46 2.63
N MET A 185 1.58 -20.75 3.92
CA MET A 185 2.66 -21.35 4.70
C MET A 185 2.30 -22.78 5.06
N SER A 186 3.28 -23.67 4.97
CA SER A 186 3.24 -25.02 5.51
C SER A 186 3.91 -25.03 6.89
N VAL A 187 3.13 -25.27 7.94
CA VAL A 187 3.58 -25.40 9.33
C VAL A 187 3.65 -26.88 9.67
N TRP A 188 4.85 -27.36 10.00
CA TRP A 188 5.13 -28.75 10.29
C TRP A 188 5.24 -29.02 11.78
N SER A 189 4.68 -30.14 12.20
CA SER A 189 4.79 -30.65 13.57
C SER A 189 5.03 -32.16 13.56
N LEU A 190 5.67 -32.66 14.62
CA LEU A 190 5.86 -34.09 14.85
C LEU A 190 4.94 -34.54 15.99
N SER A 191 4.05 -35.49 15.72
CA SER A 191 3.19 -36.06 16.78
C SER A 191 4.00 -36.86 17.80
N GLY A 192 3.42 -37.15 18.96
CA GLY A 192 4.00 -38.08 19.94
C GLY A 192 4.17 -39.52 19.43
N SER A 193 3.60 -39.85 18.26
CA SER A 193 3.82 -41.13 17.59
C SER A 193 4.86 -41.06 16.46
N GLY A 194 5.54 -39.92 16.28
CA GLY A 194 6.52 -39.70 15.21
C GLY A 194 5.89 -39.50 13.82
N ARG A 195 4.64 -39.06 13.74
CA ARG A 195 3.96 -38.73 12.48
C ARG A 195 4.19 -37.25 12.17
N LEU A 196 4.67 -36.95 10.96
CA LEU A 196 4.72 -35.60 10.42
C LEU A 196 3.29 -35.15 10.09
N ASN A 197 2.91 -33.99 10.62
CA ASN A 197 1.67 -33.30 10.27
C ASN A 197 2.01 -31.95 9.66
N GLU A 198 1.37 -31.65 8.53
CA GLU A 198 1.40 -30.36 7.88
C GLU A 198 0.07 -29.66 8.13
N GLN A 199 0.13 -28.40 8.53
CA GLN A 199 -1.00 -27.47 8.53
C GLN A 199 -0.71 -26.35 7.56
N THR A 200 -1.70 -25.98 6.74
CA THR A 200 -1.58 -24.84 5.83
C THR A 200 -2.35 -23.65 6.38
N MET A 201 -1.70 -22.49 6.40
CA MET A 201 -2.32 -21.23 6.81
C MET A 201 -1.65 -20.03 6.13
N PRO A 202 -2.33 -18.88 6.01
CA PRO A 202 -1.70 -17.64 5.60
C PRO A 202 -0.56 -17.24 6.55
N LEU A 203 0.50 -16.61 6.04
CA LEU A 203 1.60 -16.08 6.84
C LEU A 203 1.11 -15.20 8.01
N ALA A 204 0.07 -14.39 7.76
CA ALA A 204 -0.58 -13.54 8.74
C ALA A 204 -1.09 -14.28 9.99
N GLU A 205 -1.42 -15.57 9.86
CA GLU A 205 -2.02 -16.41 10.90
C GLU A 205 -0.99 -17.29 11.61
N VAL A 206 0.27 -17.29 11.16
CA VAL A 206 1.34 -18.07 11.80
C VAL A 206 1.63 -17.52 13.20
N ASP A 207 1.41 -18.36 14.21
CA ASP A 207 1.75 -18.06 15.60
C ASP A 207 3.27 -18.21 15.82
N LEU A 208 3.97 -17.07 15.89
CA LEU A 208 5.42 -17.02 16.10
C LEU A 208 5.85 -17.36 17.53
N THR A 209 4.93 -17.54 18.48
CA THR A 209 5.29 -17.99 19.83
C THR A 209 5.67 -19.47 19.85
N ILE A 210 5.20 -20.24 18.87
CA ILE A 210 5.43 -21.69 18.76
C ILE A 210 6.06 -22.10 17.42
N ASN A 211 6.03 -21.23 16.41
CA ASN A 211 6.55 -21.52 15.08
C ASN A 211 7.72 -20.61 14.71
N SER A 212 8.65 -21.14 13.92
CA SER A 212 9.84 -20.45 13.44
C SER A 212 10.20 -20.91 12.02
N ASP A 213 11.31 -20.40 11.51
CA ASP A 213 11.90 -20.83 10.24
C ASP A 213 12.39 -22.28 10.26
N VAL A 214 12.42 -22.93 11.42
CA VAL A 214 12.76 -24.35 11.59
C VAL A 214 11.63 -25.28 11.18
N ASN A 215 10.37 -24.85 11.27
CA ASN A 215 9.22 -25.72 11.01
C ASN A 215 8.15 -25.08 10.09
N THR A 216 8.34 -23.84 9.66
CA THR A 216 7.37 -23.10 8.86
C THR A 216 8.02 -22.53 7.62
N TRP A 217 7.47 -22.88 6.45
CA TRP A 217 8.02 -22.48 5.15
C TRP A 217 6.91 -22.16 4.14
N PRO A 218 7.19 -21.38 3.07
CA PRO A 218 6.21 -21.13 2.02
C PRO A 218 5.81 -22.43 1.32
N ARG A 219 4.53 -22.62 1.01
CA ARG A 219 4.06 -23.82 0.30
C ARG A 219 4.58 -23.90 -1.15
N SER A 220 4.99 -22.76 -1.71
CA SER A 220 5.61 -22.67 -3.03
C SER A 220 7.06 -23.18 -3.09
N LEU A 221 7.60 -23.69 -1.98
CA LEU A 221 8.97 -24.19 -1.92
C LEU A 221 9.20 -25.37 -2.86
N GLY A 222 10.39 -25.43 -3.47
CA GLY A 222 10.77 -26.56 -4.32
C GLY A 222 10.92 -27.86 -3.52
N ALA A 223 10.61 -29.00 -4.15
CA ALA A 223 10.62 -30.31 -3.48
C ALA A 223 11.99 -30.70 -2.88
N ALA A 224 13.10 -30.28 -3.50
CA ALA A 224 14.44 -30.54 -2.98
C ALA A 224 14.70 -29.77 -1.67
N GLU A 225 14.39 -28.47 -1.67
CA GLU A 225 14.56 -27.62 -0.49
C GLU A 225 13.59 -28.01 0.64
N LEU A 226 12.35 -28.39 0.31
CA LEU A 226 11.41 -28.95 1.27
C LEU A 226 11.98 -30.21 1.95
N ALA A 227 12.62 -31.10 1.18
CA ALA A 227 13.22 -32.31 1.75
C ALA A 227 14.35 -31.97 2.74
N ASP A 228 15.20 -31.00 2.42
CA ASP A 228 16.28 -30.55 3.29
C ASP A 228 15.75 -29.88 4.56
N ASN A 229 14.74 -29.02 4.42
CA ASN A 229 14.03 -28.40 5.52
C ASN A 229 13.39 -29.44 6.45
N LEU A 230 12.70 -30.45 5.90
CA LEU A 230 12.12 -31.53 6.69
C LEU A 230 13.19 -32.35 7.44
N ARG A 231 14.35 -32.62 6.83
CA ARG A 231 15.47 -33.27 7.53
C ARG A 231 15.98 -32.43 8.69
N ALA A 232 16.16 -31.12 8.48
CA ALA A 232 16.58 -30.20 9.53
C ALA A 232 15.56 -30.13 10.67
N PHE A 233 14.27 -30.01 10.32
CA PHE A 233 13.16 -30.04 11.28
C PHE A 233 13.13 -31.33 12.10
N ILE A 234 13.25 -32.50 11.47
CA ILE A 234 13.22 -33.79 12.19
C ILE A 234 14.43 -33.92 13.12
N ARG A 235 15.63 -33.50 12.70
CA ARG A 235 16.81 -33.47 13.60
C ARG A 235 16.58 -32.58 14.81
N HIS A 236 15.84 -31.47 14.63
CA HIS A 236 15.50 -30.57 15.71
C HIS A 236 14.42 -31.15 16.63
N ALA A 237 13.36 -31.74 16.06
CA ALA A 237 12.21 -32.26 16.79
C ALA A 237 12.46 -33.64 17.44
N ASP A 238 13.38 -34.43 16.88
CA ASP A 238 13.76 -35.76 17.35
C ASP A 238 15.30 -35.94 17.29
N PRO A 239 16.07 -35.23 18.13
CA PRO A 239 17.53 -35.23 18.09
C PRO A 239 18.15 -36.60 18.41
N HIS A 240 17.40 -37.48 19.09
CA HIS A 240 17.81 -38.83 19.43
C HIS A 240 17.35 -39.89 18.43
N SER A 241 16.68 -39.48 17.34
CA SER A 241 16.18 -40.38 16.29
C SER A 241 15.31 -41.52 16.84
N LEU A 242 14.46 -41.22 17.82
CA LEU A 242 13.52 -42.15 18.43
C LEU A 242 12.43 -42.60 17.45
N PHE A 243 12.15 -41.79 16.43
CA PHE A 243 11.11 -42.04 15.43
C PHE A 243 11.74 -42.28 14.04
N PRO A 244 11.90 -43.55 13.62
CA PRO A 244 12.39 -43.87 12.28
C PRO A 244 11.56 -43.19 11.19
N ASN A 245 12.23 -42.46 10.30
CA ASN A 245 11.62 -41.73 9.20
C ASN A 245 12.46 -41.89 7.94
N CYS A 246 11.86 -42.38 6.85
CA CYS A 246 12.60 -42.65 5.61
C CYS A 246 13.32 -41.42 5.06
N ILE A 247 12.90 -40.19 5.37
CA ILE A 247 13.59 -38.99 4.88
C ILE A 247 15.00 -38.82 5.47
N MET A 248 15.22 -39.41 6.64
CA MET A 248 16.49 -39.45 7.36
C MET A 248 17.38 -40.62 6.93
N CYS A 249 16.86 -41.52 6.09
CA CYS A 249 17.56 -42.73 5.65
C CYS A 249 18.67 -42.40 4.65
N GLU A 250 19.79 -43.13 4.72
CA GLU A 250 20.86 -43.08 3.71
C GLU A 250 20.37 -43.43 2.29
N GLN A 251 19.31 -44.21 2.20
CA GLN A 251 18.70 -44.68 0.96
C GLN A 251 17.59 -43.75 0.44
N ALA A 252 17.41 -42.58 1.07
CA ALA A 252 16.38 -41.61 0.72
C ALA A 252 16.75 -40.82 -0.54
N GLY A 253 15.91 -40.91 -1.56
CA GLY A 253 15.96 -40.09 -2.75
C GLY A 253 15.04 -38.88 -2.63
N ARG A 254 14.32 -38.58 -3.72
CA ARG A 254 13.42 -37.43 -3.82
C ARG A 254 12.20 -37.59 -2.90
N TRP A 255 11.84 -36.50 -2.20
CA TRP A 255 10.59 -36.36 -1.45
C TRP A 255 9.44 -35.96 -2.37
N GLU A 256 8.30 -36.63 -2.20
CA GLU A 256 7.06 -36.42 -2.94
C GLU A 256 5.87 -36.62 -1.97
N ASP A 257 5.45 -35.53 -1.30
CA ASP A 257 4.19 -35.43 -0.55
C ASP A 257 3.89 -36.62 0.39
N GLY A 258 4.75 -36.85 1.38
CA GLY A 258 4.61 -37.98 2.32
C GLY A 258 5.24 -39.28 1.82
N TYR A 259 5.76 -39.29 0.60
CA TYR A 259 6.48 -40.41 0.02
C TYR A 259 7.91 -40.04 -0.36
N LEU A 260 8.75 -41.06 -0.48
CA LEU A 260 10.14 -40.93 -0.87
C LEU A 260 10.52 -42.01 -1.89
N GLN A 261 11.32 -41.64 -2.87
CA GLN A 261 12.01 -42.62 -3.71
C GLN A 261 13.06 -43.35 -2.86
N CYS A 262 12.92 -44.67 -2.67
CA CYS A 262 13.89 -45.49 -1.96
C CYS A 262 14.86 -46.15 -2.94
N HIS A 263 16.15 -45.84 -2.85
CA HIS A 263 17.18 -46.43 -3.73
C HIS A 263 17.34 -47.93 -3.51
N SER A 264 17.36 -48.39 -2.26
CA SER A 264 17.48 -49.82 -1.92
C SER A 264 16.33 -50.67 -2.48
N LYS A 265 15.12 -50.12 -2.58
CA LYS A 265 13.91 -50.84 -3.04
C LYS A 265 13.52 -50.49 -4.48
N ALA A 266 14.21 -49.54 -5.11
CA ALA A 266 13.90 -48.99 -6.43
C ALA A 266 12.41 -48.62 -6.62
N LYS A 267 11.75 -48.12 -5.57
CA LYS A 267 10.33 -47.75 -5.59
C LYS A 267 10.04 -46.57 -4.66
N ILE A 268 8.87 -45.95 -4.85
CA ILE A 268 8.33 -44.94 -3.94
C ILE A 268 7.74 -45.63 -2.71
N VAL A 269 8.07 -45.14 -1.52
CA VAL A 269 7.61 -45.67 -0.23
C VAL A 269 7.07 -44.56 0.66
N PRO A 270 6.05 -44.81 1.50
CA PRO A 270 5.62 -43.83 2.50
C PRO A 270 6.74 -43.60 3.52
N TYR A 271 6.87 -42.36 4.01
CA TYR A 271 7.98 -42.01 4.91
C TYR A 271 8.00 -42.82 6.22
N THR A 272 6.85 -43.35 6.63
CA THR A 272 6.67 -44.16 7.83
C THR A 272 7.16 -45.60 7.69
N GLU A 273 7.48 -46.06 6.46
CA GLU A 273 7.97 -47.42 6.21
C GLU A 273 9.26 -47.74 6.96
N ALA A 274 10.05 -46.71 7.33
CA ALA A 274 11.26 -46.83 8.14
C ALA A 274 11.05 -47.61 9.44
N ARG A 275 9.84 -47.58 10.04
CA ARG A 275 9.52 -48.28 11.29
C ARG A 275 9.61 -49.80 11.18
N GLN A 276 9.45 -50.35 9.98
CA GLN A 276 9.42 -51.80 9.73
C GLN A 276 10.50 -52.22 8.72
N CYS A 277 11.35 -51.30 8.29
CA CYS A 277 12.34 -51.55 7.25
C CYS A 277 13.67 -52.01 7.84
N ALA A 278 14.03 -53.28 7.60
CA ALA A 278 15.32 -53.84 8.02
C ALA A 278 16.56 -53.13 7.43
N ASN A 279 16.39 -52.42 6.30
CA ASN A 279 17.47 -51.69 5.63
C ASN A 279 17.54 -50.21 6.04
N TYR A 280 16.73 -49.76 7.02
CA TYR A 280 16.76 -48.39 7.48
C TYR A 280 18.05 -48.09 8.24
N LYS A 281 18.77 -47.06 7.80
CA LYS A 281 19.98 -46.54 8.44
C LYS A 281 19.97 -45.03 8.33
N VAL A 282 20.18 -44.32 9.44
CA VAL A 282 20.28 -42.86 9.45
C VAL A 282 21.66 -42.47 8.97
N LYS A 283 21.73 -41.52 8.04
CA LYS A 283 22.99 -40.96 7.58
C LYS A 283 23.68 -40.24 8.75
N ALA A 284 24.86 -40.73 9.13
CA ALA A 284 25.70 -40.13 10.17
C ALA A 284 26.05 -38.66 9.88
#